data_AF-A0A8S1RRE0-F1
#
_entry.id   AF-A0A8S1RRE0-F1
#
_cell.length_a   1.000
_cell.length_b   1.000
_cell.length_c   1.000
_cell.angle_alpha   90.00
_cell.angle_beta   90.00
_cell.angle_gamma   90.00
#
_symmetry.space_group_name_H-M   'P 1'
#
loop_
_entity.id
_entity.type
_entity.pdbx_description
1 polymer ?
#
loop_
_entity_poly.entity_id
_entity_poly.type
_entity_poly.pdbx_seq_one_letter_code
_entity_poly.pdbx_strand_id
1 'polypeptide(L)'
;MVGQIVECYIKVKSRLVWIKIMFINDNQFTFQPRCKEQMQMYEMDSNTKQYRKTKEIAVKCGSNGCSIVPQQYLKSKCLLVNKNGNYVNLMRNQENDDFIIEQSIEFGHQSIYGQLSQDGEYLITWDCGSKEIQQESVRRNEKKNEILLNQESNQDRKMGYNKFKISKQVKESRVQSSFQFLVSSFYTQEHSIKIKSWQMGYFLQN
;
A
#
# COMPACT_ATOMS: atom_id res chain seq x y z
N MET A 1 -19.82 4.28 -6.33
CA MET A 1 -19.84 3.28 -7.42
C MET A 1 -19.33 1.98 -6.82
N VAL A 2 -20.21 0.98 -6.63
CA VAL A 2 -19.82 -0.34 -6.11
C VAL A 2 -19.23 -1.10 -7.29
N GLY A 3 -17.99 -1.61 -7.15
CA GLY A 3 -17.34 -2.37 -8.22
C GLY A 3 -18.19 -3.58 -8.63
N GLN A 4 -18.29 -3.85 -9.94
CA GLN A 4 -18.94 -5.07 -10.42
C GLN A 4 -18.13 -6.28 -9.96
N ILE A 5 -18.78 -7.16 -9.22
CA ILE A 5 -18.22 -8.45 -8.84
C ILE A 5 -18.34 -9.36 -10.04
N VAL A 6 -17.20 -9.80 -10.59
CA VAL A 6 -17.16 -10.76 -11.68
C VAL A 6 -16.64 -12.08 -11.13
N GLU A 7 -17.54 -13.03 -10.90
CA GLU A 7 -17.16 -14.41 -10.63
C GLU A 7 -16.98 -15.15 -11.96
N CYS A 8 -15.72 -15.51 -12.25
CA CYS A 8 -15.39 -16.26 -13.46
C CYS A 8 -15.15 -17.74 -13.12
N TYR A 9 -15.67 -18.61 -13.98
CA TYR A 9 -15.39 -20.04 -13.94
C TYR A 9 -14.51 -20.38 -15.12
N ILE A 10 -13.29 -20.85 -14.84
CA ILE A 10 -12.43 -21.38 -15.90
C ILE A 10 -12.46 -22.91 -15.82
N LYS A 11 -12.95 -23.56 -16.88
CA LYS A 11 -12.90 -25.00 -17.02
C LYS A 11 -11.50 -25.40 -17.53
N VAL A 12 -10.66 -25.91 -16.64
CA VAL A 12 -9.34 -26.43 -17.01
C VAL A 12 -9.35 -27.95 -16.86
N LYS A 13 -9.17 -28.68 -17.97
CA LYS A 13 -8.98 -30.15 -17.99
C LYS A 13 -9.98 -30.91 -17.08
N SER A 14 -11.27 -30.63 -17.24
CA SER A 14 -12.37 -31.30 -16.52
C SER A 14 -12.49 -31.00 -15.02
N ARG A 15 -11.72 -30.05 -14.47
CA ARG A 15 -11.91 -29.54 -13.10
C ARG A 15 -12.48 -28.13 -13.14
N LEU A 16 -13.57 -27.91 -12.41
CA LEU A 16 -14.07 -26.57 -12.13
C LEU A 16 -13.20 -25.95 -11.04
N VAL A 17 -12.41 -24.96 -11.43
CA VAL A 17 -11.64 -24.16 -10.48
C VAL A 17 -12.33 -22.81 -10.34
N TRP A 18 -12.76 -22.54 -9.11
CA TRP A 18 -13.28 -21.25 -8.73
C TRP A 18 -12.12 -20.28 -8.62
N ILE A 19 -12.15 -19.25 -9.44
CA ILE A 19 -11.18 -18.17 -9.39
C ILE A 19 -11.90 -16.88 -9.04
N LYS A 20 -11.21 -16.01 -8.29
CA LYS A 20 -11.75 -14.68 -7.99
C LYS A 20 -10.91 -13.66 -8.72
N ILE A 21 -11.59 -12.82 -9.49
CA ILE A 21 -11.02 -11.68 -10.18
C ILE A 21 -11.72 -10.45 -9.61
N MET A 22 -10.95 -9.43 -9.26
CA MET A 22 -11.48 -8.15 -8.81
C MET A 22 -10.71 -7.01 -9.46
N PHE A 23 -11.42 -6.17 -10.21
CA PHE A 23 -10.86 -4.97 -10.82
C PHE A 23 -10.68 -3.90 -9.75
N ILE A 24 -9.46 -3.38 -9.65
CA ILE A 24 -9.13 -2.26 -8.75
C ILE A 24 -9.41 -0.94 -9.48
N ASN A 25 -9.11 -0.90 -10.78
CA ASN A 25 -9.42 0.16 -11.73
C ASN A 25 -9.42 -0.42 -13.16
N ASP A 26 -9.44 0.44 -14.17
CA ASP A 26 -9.53 0.03 -15.59
C ASP A 26 -8.30 -0.75 -16.09
N ASN A 27 -7.14 -0.51 -15.47
CA ASN A 27 -5.85 -1.06 -15.90
C ASN A 27 -5.30 -2.12 -14.94
N GLN A 28 -5.91 -2.33 -13.78
CA GLN A 28 -5.40 -3.22 -12.75
C GLN A 28 -6.50 -4.12 -12.18
N PHE A 29 -6.19 -5.39 -12.00
CA PHE A 29 -7.04 -6.32 -11.27
C PHE A 29 -6.22 -7.27 -10.41
N THR A 30 -6.85 -7.78 -9.37
CA THR A 30 -6.31 -8.85 -8.53
C THR A 30 -6.91 -10.18 -8.94
N PHE A 31 -6.10 -11.23 -8.90
CA PHE A 31 -6.48 -12.60 -9.11
C PHE A 31 -6.12 -13.41 -7.85
N GLN A 32 -7.11 -14.04 -7.23
CA GLN A 32 -6.89 -14.94 -6.11
C GLN A 32 -6.98 -16.40 -6.61
N PRO A 33 -5.85 -17.10 -6.76
CA PRO A 33 -5.87 -18.52 -7.04
C PRO A 33 -6.50 -19.28 -5.87
N ARG A 34 -7.19 -20.38 -6.18
CA ARG A 34 -7.81 -21.24 -5.18
C ARG A 34 -6.76 -21.81 -4.22
N CYS A 35 -6.96 -21.59 -2.92
CA CYS A 35 -6.17 -22.15 -1.83
C CYS A 35 -4.67 -21.85 -1.95
N LYS A 36 -4.32 -20.60 -2.31
CA LYS A 36 -2.93 -20.13 -2.33
C LYS A 36 -2.76 -18.99 -1.36
N GLU A 37 -1.65 -18.99 -0.63
CA GLU A 37 -1.24 -17.93 0.31
C GLU A 37 -0.74 -16.67 -0.41
N GLN A 38 -0.88 -16.63 -1.73
CA GLN A 38 -0.48 -15.50 -2.56
C GLN A 38 -1.63 -15.13 -3.48
N MET A 39 -2.05 -13.87 -3.40
CA MET A 39 -2.88 -13.20 -4.38
C MET A 39 -1.97 -12.55 -5.43
N GLN A 40 -2.40 -12.51 -6.67
CA GLN A 40 -1.63 -11.96 -7.78
C GLN A 40 -2.24 -10.63 -8.22
N MET A 41 -1.40 -9.65 -8.54
CA MET A 41 -1.83 -8.41 -9.18
C MET A 41 -1.42 -8.41 -10.65
N TYR A 42 -2.36 -8.03 -11.49
CA TYR A 42 -2.17 -7.91 -12.94
C TYR A 42 -2.41 -6.48 -13.36
N GLU A 43 -1.60 -6.00 -14.29
CA GLU A 43 -1.67 -4.65 -14.83
C GLU A 43 -1.57 -4.69 -16.36
N MET A 44 -2.34 -3.82 -17.02
CA MET A 44 -2.33 -3.67 -18.47
C MET A 44 -1.01 -3.03 -18.91
N ASP A 45 -0.25 -3.74 -19.72
CA ASP A 45 0.91 -3.18 -20.41
C ASP A 45 0.45 -2.23 -21.52
N SER A 46 0.86 -0.97 -21.44
CA SER A 46 0.39 0.09 -22.35
C SER A 46 0.84 -0.11 -23.80
N ASN A 47 1.95 -0.82 -24.04
CA ASN A 47 2.51 -1.04 -25.37
C ASN A 47 1.88 -2.27 -26.03
N THR A 48 1.80 -3.38 -25.31
CA THR A 48 1.31 -4.65 -25.85
C THR A 48 -0.20 -4.83 -25.74
N LYS A 49 -0.88 -4.00 -24.93
CA LYS A 49 -2.30 -4.12 -24.59
C LYS A 49 -2.66 -5.49 -24.00
N GLN A 50 -1.72 -6.08 -23.28
CA GLN A 50 -1.91 -7.35 -22.56
C GLN A 50 -1.72 -7.14 -21.07
N TYR A 51 -2.51 -7.83 -20.26
CA TYR A 51 -2.30 -7.86 -18.82
C TYR A 51 -1.13 -8.77 -18.46
N ARG A 52 -0.22 -8.27 -17.62
CA ARG A 52 0.92 -9.03 -17.08
C ARG A 52 0.88 -9.03 -15.57
N LYS A 53 1.34 -10.13 -14.95
CA LYS A 53 1.48 -10.23 -13.50
C LYS A 53 2.60 -9.28 -13.06
N THR A 54 2.30 -8.34 -12.18
CA THR A 54 3.27 -7.34 -11.68
C THR A 54 3.67 -7.60 -10.23
N LYS A 55 2.78 -8.14 -9.41
CA LYS A 55 3.03 -8.37 -7.98
C LYS A 55 2.42 -9.68 -7.48
N GLU A 56 3.01 -10.20 -6.40
CA GLU A 56 2.42 -11.22 -5.55
C GLU A 56 2.25 -10.65 -4.14
N ILE A 57 1.05 -10.78 -3.61
CA ILE A 57 0.63 -10.22 -2.33
C ILE A 57 0.37 -11.39 -1.40
N ALA A 58 1.10 -11.44 -0.29
CA ALA A 58 0.87 -12.46 0.73
C ALA A 58 -0.53 -12.30 1.34
N VAL A 59 -1.27 -13.40 1.47
CA VAL A 59 -2.61 -13.46 2.05
C VAL A 59 -2.71 -14.66 2.96
N LYS A 60 -3.50 -14.58 4.03
CA LYS A 60 -3.81 -15.79 4.80
C LYS A 60 -4.72 -16.70 3.98
N CYS A 61 -4.44 -17.99 4.07
CA CYS A 61 -5.21 -19.06 3.47
C CYS A 61 -5.42 -20.12 4.54
N GLY A 62 -6.49 -20.89 4.45
CA GLY A 62 -6.59 -22.12 5.20
C GLY A 62 -7.10 -23.26 4.34
N SER A 63 -7.97 -24.09 4.90
CA SER A 63 -8.36 -25.38 4.31
C SER A 63 -8.92 -25.27 2.88
N ASN A 64 -8.93 -26.41 2.16
CA ASN A 64 -9.14 -26.51 0.70
C ASN A 64 -10.56 -26.19 0.17
N GLY A 65 -11.30 -25.36 0.89
CA GLY A 65 -12.68 -25.00 0.64
C GLY A 65 -12.93 -24.01 -0.47
N CYS A 66 -13.97 -24.30 -1.25
CA CYS A 66 -14.66 -23.30 -2.04
C CYS A 66 -15.68 -22.59 -1.15
N SER A 67 -15.64 -21.26 -1.09
CA SER A 67 -16.83 -20.51 -0.65
C SER A 67 -17.01 -19.26 -1.47
N ILE A 68 -18.26 -18.80 -1.41
CA ILE A 68 -18.89 -17.81 -2.28
C ILE A 68 -18.85 -16.42 -1.64
N VAL A 69 -17.86 -16.12 -0.78
CA VAL A 69 -17.64 -14.69 -0.43
C VAL A 69 -16.98 -14.06 -1.63
N PRO A 70 -17.66 -13.14 -2.34
CA PRO A 70 -17.05 -12.46 -3.45
C PRO A 70 -15.91 -11.59 -2.93
N GLN A 71 -14.86 -11.46 -3.73
CA GLN A 71 -13.87 -10.43 -3.48
C GLN A 71 -14.56 -9.07 -3.68
N GLN A 72 -14.27 -8.07 -2.85
CA GLN A 72 -14.90 -6.74 -2.91
C GLN A 72 -13.85 -5.65 -2.72
N TYR A 73 -13.81 -4.67 -3.62
CA TYR A 73 -12.94 -3.50 -3.48
C TYR A 73 -13.78 -2.23 -3.30
N LEU A 74 -13.56 -1.52 -2.18
CA LEU A 74 -14.18 -0.25 -1.88
C LEU A 74 -13.20 0.89 -2.17
N LYS A 75 -13.33 1.47 -3.38
CA LYS A 75 -12.41 2.49 -3.91
C LYS A 75 -12.29 3.73 -3.02
N SER A 76 -13.38 4.20 -2.41
CA SER A 76 -13.37 5.38 -1.54
C SER A 76 -12.51 5.23 -0.29
N LYS A 77 -12.20 3.99 0.10
CA LYS A 77 -11.38 3.65 1.27
C LYS A 77 -10.11 2.90 0.93
N CYS A 78 -9.84 2.65 -0.36
CA CYS A 78 -8.75 1.79 -0.79
C CYS A 78 -8.75 0.43 -0.06
N LEU A 79 -9.93 -0.15 0.19
CA LEU A 79 -10.09 -1.33 1.03
C LEU A 79 -10.54 -2.54 0.19
N LEU A 80 -9.80 -3.63 0.29
CA LEU A 80 -10.06 -4.90 -0.39
C LEU A 80 -10.42 -5.98 0.63
N VAL A 81 -11.60 -6.58 0.46
CA VAL A 81 -12.01 -7.80 1.16
C VAL A 81 -11.67 -8.99 0.27
N ASN A 82 -10.72 -9.81 0.71
CA ASN A 82 -10.31 -11.02 0.00
C ASN A 82 -10.54 -12.25 0.87
N LYS A 83 -11.46 -13.12 0.44
CA LYS A 83 -11.73 -14.39 1.12
C LYS A 83 -10.95 -15.53 0.48
N ASN A 84 -10.23 -16.29 1.31
CA ASN A 84 -9.39 -17.41 0.89
C ASN A 84 -9.39 -18.54 1.92
N GLY A 85 -9.86 -19.74 1.54
CA GLY A 85 -10.02 -20.87 2.47
C GLY A 85 -11.06 -20.60 3.56
N ASN A 86 -10.68 -20.63 4.84
CA ASN A 86 -11.50 -20.22 5.97
C ASN A 86 -11.12 -18.82 6.51
N TYR A 87 -10.32 -18.06 5.76
CA TYR A 87 -9.93 -16.70 6.14
C TYR A 87 -10.66 -15.63 5.31
N VAL A 88 -11.01 -14.52 5.97
CA VAL A 88 -11.34 -13.25 5.32
C VAL A 88 -10.23 -12.25 5.63
N ASN A 89 -9.53 -11.81 4.58
CA ASN A 89 -8.46 -10.82 4.67
C ASN A 89 -9.00 -9.44 4.30
N LEU A 90 -8.90 -8.49 5.22
CA LEU A 90 -9.14 -7.07 5.02
C LEU A 90 -7.80 -6.41 4.73
N MET A 91 -7.63 -5.89 3.51
CA MET A 91 -6.37 -5.36 3.02
C MET A 91 -6.54 -3.92 2.53
N ARG A 92 -5.59 -3.05 2.84
CA ARG A 92 -5.59 -1.66 2.40
C ARG A 92 -4.56 -1.44 1.29
N ASN A 93 -5.00 -0.84 0.19
CA ASN A 93 -4.09 -0.39 -0.87
C ASN A 93 -3.38 0.89 -0.40
N GLN A 94 -2.05 0.89 -0.49
CA GLN A 94 -1.18 2.03 -0.21
C GLN A 94 -0.96 2.87 -1.48
N GLU A 95 -0.31 4.02 -1.34
CA GLU A 95 -0.05 4.93 -2.47
C GLU A 95 0.82 4.32 -3.58
N ASN A 96 1.60 3.29 -3.27
CA ASN A 96 2.48 2.58 -4.21
C ASN A 96 1.83 1.33 -4.85
N ASP A 97 0.50 1.23 -4.77
CA ASP A 97 -0.29 0.07 -5.19
C ASP A 97 0.10 -1.23 -4.46
N ASP A 98 0.63 -1.14 -3.23
CA ASP A 98 0.86 -2.31 -2.38
C ASP A 98 -0.33 -2.53 -1.44
N PHE A 99 -0.77 -3.78 -1.35
CA PHE A 99 -1.79 -4.19 -0.40
C PHE A 99 -1.14 -4.68 0.89
N ILE A 100 -1.54 -4.08 2.01
CA ILE A 100 -1.15 -4.51 3.35
C ILE A 100 -2.38 -5.11 4.04
N ILE A 101 -2.22 -6.29 4.64
CA ILE A 101 -3.25 -6.89 5.48
C ILE A 101 -3.40 -6.07 6.75
N GLU A 102 -4.57 -5.45 6.95
CA GLU A 102 -4.90 -4.76 8.20
C GLU A 102 -5.49 -5.71 9.24
N GLN A 103 -6.30 -6.66 8.77
CA GLN A 103 -6.97 -7.64 9.61
C GLN A 103 -7.18 -8.93 8.82
N SER A 104 -7.02 -10.07 9.49
CA SER A 104 -7.44 -11.37 8.97
C SER A 104 -8.31 -12.04 10.01
N ILE A 105 -9.50 -12.45 9.60
CA ILE A 105 -10.46 -13.15 10.44
C ILE A 105 -10.42 -14.62 10.02
N GLU A 106 -10.14 -15.50 10.97
CA GLU A 106 -10.20 -16.95 10.76
C GLU A 106 -11.54 -17.47 11.24
N PHE A 107 -12.20 -18.26 10.39
CA PHE A 107 -13.43 -18.96 10.75
C PHE A 107 -13.14 -20.44 10.94
N GLY A 108 -13.91 -21.12 11.80
CA GLY A 108 -13.79 -22.56 11.99
C GLY A 108 -14.26 -23.39 10.78
N HIS A 109 -14.89 -22.76 9.78
CA HIS A 109 -15.44 -23.43 8.61
C HIS A 109 -15.22 -22.60 7.34
N GLN A 110 -15.14 -23.28 6.19
CA GLN A 110 -14.87 -22.63 4.90
C GLN A 110 -16.10 -21.95 4.29
N SER A 111 -17.30 -22.46 4.58
CA SER A 111 -18.59 -21.92 4.07
C SER A 111 -18.96 -20.65 4.83
N ILE A 112 -18.30 -19.57 4.45
CA ILE A 112 -18.51 -18.22 4.93
C ILE A 112 -19.21 -17.44 3.81
N TYR A 113 -20.12 -16.56 4.20
CA TYR A 113 -20.80 -15.58 3.37
C TYR A 113 -20.62 -14.23 4.04
N GLY A 114 -20.62 -13.15 3.27
CA GLY A 114 -20.51 -11.83 3.86
C GLY A 114 -20.36 -10.73 2.83
N GLN A 115 -20.53 -9.50 3.32
CA GLN A 115 -20.47 -8.30 2.53
C GLN A 115 -19.94 -7.14 3.38
N LEU A 116 -19.11 -6.32 2.76
CA LEU A 116 -18.70 -5.05 3.34
C LEU A 116 -19.86 -4.04 3.20
N SER A 117 -20.18 -3.36 4.29
CA SER A 117 -21.07 -2.19 4.29
C SER A 117 -20.65 -1.15 3.24
N GLN A 118 -21.61 -0.36 2.75
CA GLN A 118 -21.36 0.63 1.69
C GLN A 118 -20.35 1.70 2.10
N ASP A 119 -20.37 2.11 3.36
CA ASP A 119 -19.40 3.02 3.93
C ASP A 119 -18.08 2.32 4.27
N GLY A 120 -18.05 0.99 4.34
CA GLY A 120 -16.88 0.18 4.71
C GLY A 120 -16.51 0.28 6.19
N GLU A 121 -17.44 0.63 7.07
CA GLU A 121 -17.21 0.66 8.53
C GLU A 121 -17.47 -0.71 9.18
N TYR A 122 -18.30 -1.53 8.54
CA TYR A 122 -18.66 -2.87 9.03
C TYR A 122 -18.50 -3.94 7.96
N LEU A 123 -18.04 -5.12 8.38
CA LEU A 123 -18.11 -6.35 7.62
C LEU A 123 -19.18 -7.24 8.27
N ILE A 124 -20.23 -7.57 7.53
CA ILE A 124 -21.28 -8.48 7.98
C ILE A 124 -20.98 -9.86 7.41
N THR A 125 -20.86 -10.86 8.25
CA THR A 125 -20.58 -12.25 7.85
C THR A 125 -21.61 -13.20 8.43
N TRP A 126 -21.85 -14.29 7.72
CA TRP A 126 -22.51 -15.48 8.24
C TRP A 126 -21.61 -16.67 7.96
N ASP A 127 -21.32 -17.47 8.98
CA ASP A 127 -20.49 -18.68 8.81
C ASP A 127 -21.27 -19.93 9.20
N CYS A 128 -21.12 -20.98 8.39
CA CYS A 128 -21.85 -22.23 8.56
C CYS A 128 -21.42 -23.00 9.82
N GLY A 129 -20.24 -22.71 10.39
CA GLY A 129 -19.73 -23.39 11.57
C GLY A 129 -20.45 -22.95 12.83
N SER A 130 -20.49 -21.64 13.07
CA SER A 130 -21.23 -21.03 14.18
C SER A 130 -22.74 -21.02 13.95
N LYS A 131 -23.17 -20.93 12.67
CA LYS A 131 -24.55 -20.64 12.24
C LYS A 131 -25.05 -19.26 12.67
N GLU A 132 -24.14 -18.34 12.97
CA GLU A 132 -24.45 -17.00 13.46
C GLU A 132 -24.14 -15.93 12.40
N ILE A 133 -24.88 -14.82 12.49
CA ILE A 133 -24.51 -13.57 11.80
C ILE A 133 -23.59 -12.79 12.73
N GLN A 134 -22.44 -12.38 12.22
CA GLN A 134 -21.44 -11.59 12.93
C GLN A 134 -21.28 -10.24 12.23
N GLN A 135 -21.07 -9.19 13.02
CA GLN A 135 -20.76 -7.86 12.53
C GLN A 135 -19.43 -7.42 13.11
N GLU A 136 -18.46 -7.20 12.24
CA GLU A 136 -17.10 -6.82 12.62
C GLU A 136 -16.83 -5.37 12.24
N SER A 137 -16.33 -4.58 13.20
CA SER A 137 -15.92 -3.19 12.92
C SER A 137 -14.61 -3.17 12.15
N VAL A 138 -14.60 -2.51 11.00
CA VAL A 138 -13.38 -2.30 10.20
C VAL A 138 -12.67 -1.06 10.73
N ARG A 139 -11.76 -1.26 11.68
CA ARG A 139 -11.05 -0.15 12.33
C ARG A 139 -10.10 0.51 11.36
N ARG A 140 -10.17 1.84 11.27
CA ARG A 140 -9.16 2.65 10.57
C ARG A 140 -7.91 2.77 11.44
N ASN A 141 -6.75 2.49 10.88
CA ASN A 141 -5.46 2.73 11.54
C ASN A 141 -5.04 4.21 11.58
N GLU A 142 -5.97 5.16 11.37
CA GLU A 142 -5.70 6.61 11.30
C GLU A 142 -4.89 7.12 12.50
N LYS A 143 -5.14 6.59 13.70
CA LYS A 143 -4.41 6.98 14.92
C LYS A 143 -2.91 6.67 14.90
N LYS A 144 -2.46 5.66 14.14
CA LYS A 144 -1.02 5.34 14.07
C LYS A 144 -0.26 6.38 13.26
N ASN A 145 -0.88 6.92 12.20
CA ASN A 145 -0.24 7.94 11.36
C ASN A 145 -0.14 9.28 12.10
N GLU A 146 -1.15 9.66 12.89
CA GLU A 146 -1.06 10.85 13.75
C GLU A 146 0.06 10.73 14.79
N ILE A 147 0.24 9.55 15.39
CA ILE A 147 1.33 9.32 16.36
C ILE A 147 2.70 9.43 15.68
N LEU A 148 2.87 8.90 14.47
CA LEU A 148 4.13 8.98 13.73
C LEU A 148 4.46 10.43 13.31
N LEU A 149 3.51 11.17 12.77
CA LEU A 149 3.68 12.59 12.43
C LEU A 149 4.01 13.45 13.67
N ASN A 150 3.40 13.13 14.81
CA ASN A 150 3.70 13.79 16.07
C ASN A 150 5.09 13.40 16.63
N GLN A 151 5.63 12.22 16.30
CA GLN A 151 6.98 11.83 16.68
C GLN A 151 8.05 12.51 15.82
N GLU A 152 7.85 12.62 14.51
CA GLU A 152 8.78 13.30 13.59
C GLU A 152 8.88 14.80 13.87
N SER A 153 7.74 15.48 14.05
CA SER A 153 7.73 16.91 14.40
C SER A 153 8.41 17.19 15.75
N ASN A 154 8.38 16.25 16.69
CA ASN A 154 9.08 16.37 17.97
C ASN A 154 10.60 16.10 17.84
N GLN A 155 11.04 15.23 16.92
CA GLN A 155 12.46 15.05 16.61
C GLN A 155 13.04 16.30 15.94
N ASP A 156 12.34 16.91 14.99
CA ASP A 156 12.77 18.15 14.33
C ASP A 156 12.86 19.33 15.30
N ARG A 157 11.93 19.44 16.24
CA ARG A 157 12.03 20.43 17.33
C ARG A 157 13.28 20.19 18.18
N LYS A 158 13.56 18.95 18.60
CA LYS A 158 14.78 18.61 19.37
C LYS A 158 16.07 18.92 18.59
N MET A 159 16.10 18.63 17.29
CA MET A 159 17.23 18.95 16.40
C MET A 159 17.41 20.47 16.22
N GLY A 160 16.31 21.21 16.08
CA GLY A 160 16.32 22.68 16.04
C GLY A 160 16.92 23.30 17.30
N TYR A 161 16.52 22.84 18.50
CA TYR A 161 17.10 23.32 19.76
C TYR A 161 18.60 23.00 19.88
N ASN A 162 19.05 21.83 19.45
CA ASN A 162 20.48 21.49 19.45
C ASN A 162 21.27 22.35 18.45
N LYS A 163 20.72 22.63 17.27
CA LYS A 163 21.35 23.53 16.27
C LYS A 163 21.48 24.96 16.80
N PHE A 164 20.45 25.47 17.50
CA PHE A 164 20.53 26.78 18.16
C PHE A 164 21.57 26.80 19.29
N LYS A 165 21.66 25.76 20.11
CA LYS A 165 22.65 25.65 21.19
C LYS A 165 24.08 25.60 20.66
N ILE A 166 24.33 24.84 19.59
CA ILE A 166 25.64 24.77 18.91
C ILE A 166 25.98 26.13 18.26
N SER A 167 25.02 26.79 17.60
CA SER A 167 25.27 28.10 16.98
C SER A 167 25.60 29.20 18.00
N LYS A 168 25.08 29.10 19.23
CA LYS A 168 25.41 30.01 20.34
C LYS A 168 26.84 29.78 20.84
N GLN A 169 27.26 28.52 21.04
CA GLN A 169 28.65 28.22 21.43
C GLN A 169 29.67 28.59 20.36
N VAL A 170 29.35 28.44 19.06
CA VAL A 170 30.25 28.83 17.96
C VAL A 170 30.39 30.35 17.82
N LYS A 171 29.35 31.12 18.19
CA LYS A 171 29.47 32.59 18.24
C LYS A 171 30.31 33.06 19.43
N GLU A 172 30.23 32.39 20.58
CA GLU A 172 31.05 32.72 21.75
C GLU A 172 32.54 32.35 21.55
N SER A 173 32.86 31.27 20.84
CA SER A 173 34.25 30.90 20.52
C SER A 173 34.86 31.74 19.38
N ARG A 174 34.06 32.28 18.45
CA ARG A 174 34.56 33.22 17.43
C ARG A 174 34.92 34.61 17.97
N VAL A 175 34.34 35.02 19.11
CA VAL A 175 34.77 36.26 19.79
C VAL A 175 36.14 36.09 20.45
N GLN A 176 36.55 34.87 20.84
CA GLN A 176 37.91 34.60 21.35
C GLN A 176 38.95 34.35 20.26
N SER A 177 38.57 33.83 19.08
CA SER A 177 39.52 33.54 17.98
C SER A 177 39.83 34.74 17.07
N SER A 178 39.07 35.83 17.16
CA SER A 178 39.29 37.04 16.33
C SER A 178 40.48 37.88 16.78
N PHE A 179 41.19 37.49 17.84
CA PHE A 179 42.41 38.16 18.32
C PHE A 179 43.72 37.49 17.85
N GLN A 180 43.68 36.45 16.99
CA GLN A 180 44.89 35.74 16.55
C GLN A 180 45.04 35.47 15.04
N PHE A 181 44.11 35.87 14.19
CA PHE A 181 44.24 35.64 12.73
C PHE A 181 44.32 36.95 11.95
N LEU A 182 45.45 37.65 12.13
CA LEU A 182 45.88 38.75 11.26
C LEU A 182 47.34 38.52 10.80
N VAL A 183 47.71 37.26 10.48
CA VAL A 183 48.90 36.94 9.68
C VAL A 183 48.67 35.61 8.95
N SER A 184 48.36 35.66 7.65
CA SER A 184 48.95 34.81 6.60
C SER A 184 48.15 34.89 5.30
N SER A 185 48.93 35.08 4.25
CA SER A 185 48.67 35.44 2.87
C SER A 185 48.25 34.26 1.98
N PHE A 186 47.49 34.58 0.92
CA PHE A 186 47.61 34.14 -0.48
C PHE A 186 47.92 32.66 -0.81
N TYR A 187 47.07 32.01 -1.61
CA TYR A 187 47.36 31.64 -3.03
C TYR A 187 46.13 31.01 -3.73
N THR A 188 46.15 31.13 -5.05
CA THR A 188 45.16 30.82 -6.11
C THR A 188 44.80 29.34 -6.31
N GLN A 189 43.57 29.04 -6.82
CA GLN A 189 43.39 28.35 -8.12
C GLN A 189 41.92 28.17 -8.54
N GLU A 190 41.77 28.17 -9.87
CA GLU A 190 40.58 28.02 -10.70
C GLU A 190 40.07 26.57 -10.76
N HIS A 191 38.75 26.37 -10.95
CA HIS A 191 38.17 25.84 -12.18
C HIS A 191 36.67 25.57 -12.02
N SER A 192 35.91 26.18 -12.92
CA SER A 192 34.50 25.95 -13.19
C SER A 192 34.29 24.71 -14.07
N ILE A 193 33.30 23.87 -13.74
CA ILE A 193 32.69 22.93 -14.69
C ILE A 193 31.18 23.20 -14.74
N LYS A 194 30.71 23.71 -15.88
CA LYS A 194 29.30 23.80 -16.27
C LYS A 194 28.94 22.52 -17.01
N ILE A 195 27.94 21.77 -16.54
CA ILE A 195 27.29 20.73 -17.34
C ILE A 195 25.99 21.32 -17.89
N LYS A 196 25.92 21.44 -19.21
CA LYS A 196 24.74 21.90 -19.96
C LYS A 196 23.72 20.76 -20.08
N SER A 197 22.47 21.14 -19.88
CA SER A 197 21.25 20.39 -20.15
C SER A 197 21.14 19.90 -21.59
N TRP A 198 20.60 18.71 -21.77
CA TRP A 198 19.98 18.27 -23.02
C TRP A 198 18.46 18.33 -22.85
N GLN A 199 17.79 19.20 -23.62
CA GLN A 199 16.36 19.12 -23.88
C GLN A 199 16.20 18.42 -25.23
N MET A 200 15.44 17.33 -25.25
CA MET A 200 14.97 16.71 -26.49
C MET A 200 13.48 17.02 -26.61
N GLY A 201 13.17 18.05 -27.39
CA GLY A 201 11.81 18.35 -27.82
C GLY A 201 11.48 17.52 -29.06
N TYR A 202 10.36 16.81 -29.02
CA TYR A 202 9.67 16.38 -30.22
C TYR A 202 8.32 17.09 -30.30
N PHE A 203 8.21 17.92 -31.31
CA PHE A 203 6.98 18.45 -31.87
C PHE A 203 6.67 17.68 -33.17
N LEU A 204 5.37 17.58 -33.46
CA LEU A 204 4.65 17.32 -34.72
C LEU A 204 3.59 16.22 -34.47
N GLN A 205 2.29 16.56 -34.41
CA GLN A 205 1.37 16.81 -35.55
C GLN A 205 1.31 15.58 -36.47
N ASN A 206 0.18 14.90 -36.72
CA ASN A 206 -1.25 15.25 -36.67
C ASN A 206 -2.09 14.11 -36.06
#